data_AF-A0A859CZG9-F1
#
_entry.id   AF-A0A859CZG9-F1
#
_cell.length_a   1.000
_cell.length_b   1.000
_cell.length_c   1.000
_cell.angle_alpha   90.00
_cell.angle_beta   90.00
_cell.angle_gamma   90.00
#
_symmetry.space_group_name_H-M   'P 1'
#
loop_
_entity.id
_entity.type
_entity.pdbx_description
1 polymer ?
#
loop_
_entity_poly.entity_id
_entity_poly.type
_entity_poly.pdbx_seq_one_letter_code
_entity_poly.pdbx_strand_id
1 'polypeptide(L)'
;MVTLFKNNQPFFTHPFIEFDCVLMSSPTQQGFLNYSLTLIHRYRDYSVGVPISGSMGANHKVIEYHRFWNMVQRYMDISQPLPDILVLEPARQRDPTTITYDKEHNRNSRYWRDMTDDEFAKKMDEIEKVQKNTPATGKSINIFEAPNAIVSKKHNRNKTWGWWPWER
;
A
#
# COMPACT_ATOMS: atom_id res chain seq x y z
N MET A 1 -4.47 6.01 -11.99
CA MET A 1 -3.50 6.90 -12.66
C MET A 1 -2.90 7.83 -11.61
N VAL A 2 -1.61 8.13 -11.69
CA VAL A 2 -0.91 9.12 -10.85
C VAL A 2 -0.57 10.31 -11.74
N THR A 3 -0.96 11.51 -11.32
CA THR A 3 -0.63 12.76 -12.03
C THR A 3 0.08 13.69 -11.07
N LEU A 4 1.28 14.12 -11.44
CA LEU A 4 2.01 15.16 -10.71
C LEU A 4 1.71 16.50 -11.38
N PHE A 5 1.29 17.49 -10.60
CA PHE A 5 1.07 18.86 -11.09
C PHE A 5 2.23 19.77 -10.71
N LYS A 6 2.67 20.61 -11.64
CA LYS A 6 3.66 21.67 -11.42
C LYS A 6 3.11 22.97 -12.02
N ASN A 7 3.04 24.03 -11.22
CA ASN A 7 2.46 25.32 -11.63
C ASN A 7 1.04 25.18 -12.21
N ASN A 8 0.21 24.37 -11.56
CA ASN A 8 -1.17 24.08 -11.98
C ASN A 8 -1.33 23.39 -13.35
N GLN A 9 -0.22 22.88 -13.92
CA GLN A 9 -0.21 22.10 -15.16
C GLN A 9 0.26 20.67 -14.87
N PRO A 10 -0.28 19.64 -15.55
CA PRO A 10 0.17 18.27 -15.36
C PRO A 10 1.60 18.13 -15.88
N PHE A 11 2.53 17.78 -14.99
CA PHE A 11 3.92 17.53 -15.32
C PHE A 11 4.10 16.15 -15.95
N PHE A 12 3.45 15.12 -15.39
CA PHE A 12 3.29 13.81 -16.02
C PHE A 12 2.03 13.10 -15.50
N THR A 13 1.56 12.13 -16.29
CA THR A 13 0.45 11.24 -15.93
C THR A 13 0.80 9.82 -16.36
N HIS A 14 0.84 8.88 -15.41
CA HIS A 14 1.15 7.47 -15.67
C HIS A 14 0.26 6.52 -14.84
N PRO A 15 0.12 5.24 -15.24
CA PRO A 15 -0.56 4.23 -14.44
C PRO A 15 0.15 4.00 -13.10
N PHE A 16 -0.61 3.72 -12.03
CA PHE A 16 -0.04 3.53 -10.68
C PHE A 16 0.91 2.32 -10.61
N ILE A 17 0.62 1.26 -11.37
CA ILE A 17 1.42 0.02 -11.40
C ILE A 17 2.85 0.22 -11.91
N GLU A 18 3.11 1.34 -12.59
CA GLU A 18 4.45 1.69 -13.09
C GLU A 18 5.30 2.44 -12.05
N PHE A 19 4.75 2.73 -10.87
CA PHE A 19 5.46 3.38 -9.79
C PHE A 19 5.94 2.37 -8.76
N ASP A 20 7.20 2.53 -8.35
CA ASP A 20 7.78 1.84 -7.21
C ASP A 20 7.83 2.79 -6.01
N CYS A 21 7.52 2.26 -4.84
CA CYS A 21 7.58 3.01 -3.60
C CYS A 21 8.96 2.87 -2.96
N VAL A 22 9.65 3.99 -2.77
CA VAL A 22 11.02 4.02 -2.23
C VAL A 22 11.06 4.91 -0.99
N LEU A 23 11.80 4.47 0.03
CA LEU A 23 12.11 5.27 1.20
C LEU A 23 13.36 6.11 0.92
N MET A 24 13.18 7.40 0.74
CA MET A 24 14.26 8.36 0.50
C MET A 24 14.74 8.93 1.83
N SER A 25 16.05 9.07 1.99
CA SER A 25 16.65 9.83 3.10
C SER A 25 17.19 11.16 2.59
N SER A 26 17.03 12.21 3.39
CA SER A 26 17.54 13.54 3.07
C SER A 26 18.04 14.21 4.35
N PRO A 27 19.28 14.72 4.36
CA PRO A 27 19.81 15.41 5.53
C PRO A 27 19.10 16.75 5.71
N THR A 28 18.80 17.08 6.96
CA THR A 28 18.39 18.44 7.37
C THR A 28 19.61 19.36 7.42
N GLN A 29 19.35 20.67 7.45
CA GLN A 29 20.40 21.68 7.63
C GLN A 29 21.18 21.49 8.94
N GLN A 30 20.57 20.84 9.94
CA GLN A 30 21.17 20.51 11.24
C GLN A 30 21.87 19.14 11.27
N GLY A 31 21.92 18.41 10.15
CA GLY A 31 22.58 17.10 10.04
C GLY A 31 21.74 15.89 10.47
N PHE A 32 20.49 16.08 10.90
CA PHE A 32 19.56 14.97 11.14
C PHE A 32 19.05 14.38 9.83
N LEU A 33 18.84 13.05 9.79
CA LEU A 33 18.24 12.37 8.65
C LEU A 33 16.72 12.48 8.69
N ASN A 34 16.13 13.11 7.69
CA ASN A 34 14.71 13.01 7.40
C ASN A 34 14.48 11.84 6.45
N TYR A 35 13.36 11.15 6.64
CA TYR A 35 12.87 10.13 5.72
C TYR A 35 11.61 10.63 5.03
N SER A 36 11.42 10.21 3.77
CA SER A 36 10.20 10.47 3.01
C SER A 36 9.88 9.25 2.17
N LEU A 37 8.62 8.84 2.20
CA LEU A 37 8.10 7.79 1.33
C LEU A 37 7.68 8.42 0.00
N THR A 38 8.30 7.99 -1.08
CA THR A 38 8.17 8.63 -2.40
C THR A 38 7.91 7.58 -3.47
N LEU A 39 6.94 7.86 -4.35
CA LEU A 39 6.68 7.06 -5.55
C LEU A 39 7.61 7.54 -6.67
N ILE A 40 8.39 6.61 -7.22
CA ILE A 40 9.31 6.82 -8.33
C ILE A 40 8.81 6.01 -9.52
N HIS A 41 8.83 6.60 -10.70
CA HIS A 41 8.42 5.92 -11.92
C HIS A 41 9.49 4.92 -12.38
N ARG A 42 9.14 3.66 -12.62
CA ARG A 42 10.10 2.59 -12.94
C ARG A 42 10.76 2.76 -14.31
N TYR A 43 9.99 3.17 -15.33
CA TYR A 43 10.45 3.17 -16.72
C TYR A 43 10.96 4.52 -17.22
N ARG A 44 10.88 5.56 -16.40
CA ARG A 44 11.22 6.93 -16.79
C ARG A 44 12.05 7.57 -15.69
N ASP A 45 13.20 8.12 -16.08
CA ASP A 45 14.10 8.81 -15.17
C ASP A 45 13.63 10.24 -14.91
N TYR A 46 12.55 10.37 -14.13
CA TYR A 46 12.15 11.66 -13.60
C TYR A 46 13.11 12.07 -12.48
N SER A 47 13.58 13.32 -12.51
CA SER A 47 14.38 13.91 -11.43
C SER A 47 13.57 14.18 -10.15
N VAL A 48 12.25 13.99 -10.20
CA VAL A 48 11.32 14.27 -9.11
C VAL A 48 10.39 13.08 -8.92
N GLY A 49 10.30 12.57 -7.69
CA GLY A 49 9.30 11.58 -7.29
C GLY A 49 8.07 12.24 -6.65
N VAL A 50 7.01 11.46 -6.46
CA VAL A 50 5.77 11.92 -5.80
C VAL A 50 5.82 11.56 -4.32
N PRO A 51 6.06 12.51 -3.40
CA PRO A 51 6.06 12.21 -1.97
C PRO A 51 4.65 11.88 -1.49
N ILE A 52 4.48 10.75 -0.79
CA ILE A 52 3.20 10.30 -0.24
C ILE A 52 3.14 10.37 1.28
N SER A 53 4.30 10.51 1.95
CA SER A 53 4.37 10.69 3.41
C SER A 53 4.18 12.15 3.85
N GLY A 54 3.69 13.05 2.99
CA GLY A 54 3.50 14.47 3.35
C GLY A 54 2.51 14.70 4.50
N SER A 55 1.56 13.77 4.67
CA SER A 55 0.61 13.76 5.80
C SER A 55 1.19 13.15 7.08
N MET A 56 2.37 12.52 7.00
CA MET A 56 3.10 12.07 8.18
C MET A 56 3.88 13.25 8.74
N GLY A 57 3.90 13.41 10.07
CA GLY A 57 4.76 14.40 10.72
C GLY A 57 6.25 14.21 10.36
N ALA A 58 7.07 15.21 10.62
CA ALA A 58 8.52 15.09 10.42
C ALA A 58 9.17 14.13 11.45
N ASN A 59 10.32 13.55 11.11
CA ASN A 59 11.20 12.82 12.02
C ASN A 59 10.64 11.52 12.64
N HIS A 60 9.78 10.79 11.94
CA HIS A 60 9.37 9.45 12.38
C HIS A 60 10.46 8.40 12.21
N LYS A 61 10.36 7.31 12.98
CA LYS A 61 11.21 6.13 12.82
C LYS A 61 10.91 5.44 11.49
N VAL A 62 11.91 4.82 10.88
CA VAL A 62 11.80 4.05 9.61
C VAL A 62 10.63 3.04 9.65
N ILE A 63 10.43 2.41 10.80
CA ILE A 63 9.36 1.44 11.04
C ILE A 63 7.95 2.01 10.76
N GLU A 64 7.72 3.29 11.05
CA GLU A 64 6.41 3.92 10.84
C GLU A 64 6.13 4.15 9.35
N TYR A 65 7.16 4.39 8.54
CA TYR A 65 7.01 4.49 7.08
C TYR A 65 6.63 3.13 6.46
N HIS A 66 7.16 2.03 6.99
CA HIS A 66 6.74 0.69 6.56
C HIS A 66 5.28 0.41 6.93
N ARG A 67 4.86 0.77 8.15
CA ARG A 67 3.45 0.64 8.57
C ARG A 67 2.52 1.50 7.72
N PHE A 68 2.91 2.73 7.44
CA PHE A 68 2.17 3.63 6.56
C PHE A 68 2.04 3.04 5.15
N TRP A 69 3.13 2.48 4.59
CA TRP A 69 3.07 1.82 3.30
C TRP A 69 2.11 0.63 3.29
N ASN A 70 2.13 -0.23 4.32
CA ASN A 70 1.16 -1.32 4.43
C ASN A 70 -0.28 -0.83 4.51
N MET A 71 -0.53 0.28 5.23
CA MET A 71 -1.86 0.90 5.28
C MET A 71 -2.30 1.36 3.88
N VAL A 72 -1.40 1.99 3.11
CA VAL A 72 -1.67 2.40 1.73
C VAL A 72 -1.92 1.20 0.83
N GLN A 73 -1.13 0.14 0.95
CA GLN A 73 -1.36 -1.11 0.20
C GLN A 73 -2.73 -1.72 0.51
N ARG A 74 -3.10 -1.79 1.79
CA ARG A 74 -4.42 -2.29 2.22
C ARG A 74 -5.56 -1.39 1.75
N TYR A 75 -5.35 -0.07 1.69
CA TYR A 75 -6.34 0.85 1.15
C TYR A 75 -6.58 0.63 -0.36
N MET A 76 -5.55 0.27 -1.11
CA MET A 76 -5.66 -0.02 -2.54
C MET A 76 -6.20 -1.42 -2.85
N ASP A 77 -6.12 -2.34 -1.89
CA ASP A 77 -6.59 -3.71 -2.03
C ASP A 77 -8.09 -3.82 -1.72
N ILE A 78 -8.90 -3.87 -2.78
CA ILE A 78 -10.36 -4.02 -2.69
C ILE A 78 -10.82 -5.36 -2.11
N SER A 79 -9.95 -6.37 -2.01
CA SER A 79 -10.32 -7.68 -1.47
C SER A 79 -10.38 -7.69 0.06
N GLN A 80 -9.77 -6.70 0.71
CA GLN A 80 -9.70 -6.56 2.16
C GLN A 80 -10.54 -5.37 2.62
N PRO A 81 -11.05 -5.38 3.86
CA PRO A 81 -11.74 -4.22 4.41
C PRO A 81 -10.76 -3.07 4.61
N LEU A 82 -11.25 -1.84 4.40
CA LEU A 82 -10.50 -0.60 4.58
C LEU A 82 -9.80 -0.56 5.94
N PRO A 83 -8.58 0.04 6.00
CA PRO A 83 -7.87 0.19 7.26
C PRO A 83 -8.73 0.99 8.25
N ASP A 84 -8.71 0.54 9.50
CA ASP A 84 -9.54 1.10 10.55
C ASP A 84 -8.89 2.36 11.15
N ILE A 85 -9.18 3.51 10.54
CA ILE A 85 -8.67 4.82 10.97
C ILE A 85 -9.79 5.87 10.95
N LEU A 86 -9.66 6.86 11.85
CA LEU A 86 -10.59 8.00 11.99
C LEU A 86 -10.96 8.63 10.64
N VAL A 87 -9.93 8.91 9.83
CA VAL A 87 -10.06 9.65 8.55
C VAL A 87 -10.91 8.91 7.53
N LEU A 88 -10.92 7.56 7.56
CA LEU A 88 -11.63 6.74 6.59
C LEU A 88 -13.02 6.32 7.06
N GLU A 89 -13.44 6.65 8.28
CA GLU A 89 -14.76 6.28 8.81
C GLU A 89 -15.92 6.68 7.86
N PRO A 90 -15.98 7.91 7.30
CA PRO A 90 -17.03 8.27 6.35
C PRO A 90 -16.96 7.53 5.01
N ALA A 91 -15.77 7.04 4.64
CA ALA A 91 -15.55 6.27 3.41
C ALA A 91 -15.96 4.79 3.57
N ARG A 92 -15.97 4.24 4.79
CA ARG A 92 -16.36 2.84 5.05
C ARG A 92 -17.73 2.47 4.51
N GLN A 93 -18.69 3.39 4.57
CA GLN A 93 -20.05 3.18 4.05
C GLN A 93 -20.13 3.10 2.52
N ARG A 94 -19.07 3.47 1.80
CA ARG A 94 -19.02 3.44 0.32
C ARG A 94 -18.33 2.20 -0.20
N ASP A 95 -17.59 1.50 0.64
CA ASP A 95 -16.81 0.32 0.24
C ASP A 95 -17.57 -0.98 0.55
N PRO A 96 -17.97 -1.76 -0.47
CA PRO A 96 -18.82 -2.94 -0.28
C PRO A 96 -18.18 -4.02 0.58
N THR A 97 -16.87 -4.24 0.48
CA THR A 97 -16.16 -5.26 1.28
C THR A 97 -16.04 -4.85 2.74
N THR A 98 -15.81 -3.57 3.00
CA THR A 98 -15.90 -3.03 4.36
C THR A 98 -17.30 -3.15 4.94
N ILE A 99 -18.37 -2.89 4.17
CA ILE A 99 -19.75 -3.02 4.64
C ILE A 99 -20.08 -4.46 5.06
N THR A 100 -19.67 -5.45 4.27
CA THR A 100 -19.88 -6.86 4.63
C THR A 100 -19.11 -7.23 5.89
N TYR A 101 -17.85 -6.80 5.99
CA TYR A 101 -17.01 -7.05 7.15
C TYR A 101 -17.59 -6.39 8.43
N ASP A 102 -18.03 -5.14 8.34
CA ASP A 102 -18.59 -4.40 9.47
C ASP A 102 -19.93 -4.98 9.95
N LYS A 103 -20.75 -5.53 9.03
CA LYS A 103 -21.98 -6.27 9.38
C LYS A 103 -21.68 -7.56 10.13
N GLU A 104 -20.68 -8.32 9.69
CA GLU A 104 -20.27 -9.56 10.36
C GLU A 104 -19.70 -9.30 11.76
N HIS A 105 -18.97 -8.20 11.94
CA HIS A 105 -18.32 -7.84 13.21
C HIS A 105 -19.19 -6.93 14.09
N ASN A 106 -20.43 -6.64 13.68
CA ASN A 106 -21.38 -5.76 14.34
C ASN A 106 -20.79 -4.41 14.79
N ARG A 107 -19.97 -3.81 13.92
CA ARG A 107 -19.27 -2.55 14.21
C ARG A 107 -20.21 -1.35 14.08
N ASN A 108 -20.17 -0.42 15.03
CA ASN A 108 -20.88 0.86 14.91
C ASN A 108 -20.29 1.71 13.76
N SER A 109 -21.15 2.30 12.93
CA SER A 109 -20.78 3.19 11.84
C SER A 109 -20.11 4.50 12.30
N ARG A 110 -20.28 4.89 13.57
CA ARG A 110 -19.69 6.09 14.18
C ARG A 110 -18.77 5.74 15.34
N TYR A 111 -18.19 4.54 15.29
CA TYR A 111 -17.32 3.99 16.32
C TYR A 111 -16.28 4.98 16.85
N TRP A 112 -15.63 5.70 15.94
CA TRP A 112 -14.56 6.62 16.30
C TRP A 112 -15.08 7.96 16.80
N ARG A 113 -16.16 8.46 16.18
CA ARG A 113 -16.74 9.77 16.50
C ARG A 113 -17.50 9.80 17.82
N ASP A 114 -18.14 8.69 18.18
CA ASP A 114 -18.98 8.62 19.37
C ASP A 114 -18.18 8.13 20.62
N MET A 115 -16.89 7.83 20.45
CA MET A 115 -15.98 7.45 21.52
C MET A 115 -15.63 8.65 22.41
N THR A 116 -15.58 8.44 23.73
CA THR A 116 -15.10 9.46 24.68
C THR A 116 -13.58 9.61 24.62
N ASP A 117 -13.04 10.74 25.09
CA ASP A 117 -11.60 10.98 25.11
C ASP A 117 -10.84 9.90 25.92
N ASP A 118 -11.41 9.43 27.03
CA ASP A 118 -10.83 8.37 27.87
C ASP A 118 -10.82 7.02 27.15
N GLU A 119 -11.89 6.67 26.45
CA GLU A 119 -11.96 5.46 25.64
C GLU A 119 -11.00 5.53 24.46
N PHE A 120 -10.87 6.70 23.83
CA PHE A 120 -9.93 6.93 22.74
C PHE A 120 -8.49 6.74 23.20
N ALA A 121 -8.12 7.32 24.34
CA ALA A 121 -6.79 7.14 24.92
C ALA A 121 -6.48 5.66 25.21
N LYS A 122 -7.43 4.93 25.80
CA LYS A 122 -7.30 3.48 26.02
C LYS A 122 -7.14 2.72 24.71
N LYS A 123 -7.91 3.08 23.68
CA LYS A 123 -7.85 2.42 22.38
C LYS A 123 -6.51 2.66 21.67
N MET A 124 -5.96 3.86 21.76
CA MET A 124 -4.64 4.16 21.21
C MET A 124 -3.54 3.36 21.91
N ASP A 125 -3.60 3.21 23.24
CA ASP A 125 -2.64 2.39 24.00
C ASP A 125 -2.74 0.90 23.63
N GLU A 126 -3.96 0.37 23.46
CA GLU A 126 -4.17 -0.99 22.94
C GLU A 126 -3.54 -1.18 21.55
N ILE A 127 -3.77 -0.23 20.64
CA ILE A 127 -3.23 -0.26 19.28
C ILE A 127 -1.69 -0.20 19.33
N GLU A 128 -1.12 0.67 20.16
CA GLU A 128 0.33 0.79 20.30
C GLU A 128 0.95 -0.52 20.82
N LYS A 129 0.32 -1.17 21.80
CA LYS A 129 0.74 -2.48 22.34
C LYS A 129 0.70 -3.56 21.27
N VAL A 130 -0.38 -3.64 20.50
CA VAL A 130 -0.52 -4.61 19.39
C VAL A 130 0.55 -4.33 18.32
N GLN A 131 0.77 -3.07 17.99
CA GLN A 131 1.76 -2.65 17.00
C GLN A 131 3.18 -3.00 17.42
N LYS A 132 3.55 -2.85 18.70
CA LYS A 132 4.87 -3.25 19.22
C LYS A 132 5.18 -4.73 19.00
N ASN A 133 4.16 -5.58 19.06
CA ASN A 133 4.29 -7.02 18.87
C ASN A 133 4.17 -7.46 17.41
N THR A 134 3.74 -6.57 16.51
CA THR A 134 3.49 -6.88 15.10
C THR A 134 4.64 -6.40 14.22
N PRO A 135 5.22 -7.26 13.35
CA PRO A 135 6.26 -6.83 12.42
C PRO A 135 5.69 -5.82 11.41
N ALA A 136 6.41 -4.71 11.20
CA ALA A 136 5.95 -3.63 10.33
C ALA A 136 5.94 -3.97 8.84
N THR A 137 6.60 -5.05 8.42
CA THR A 137 6.61 -5.51 7.02
C THR A 137 5.44 -6.46 6.72
N GLY A 138 4.60 -6.74 7.71
CA GLY A 138 3.51 -7.71 7.59
C GLY A 138 4.01 -9.16 7.63
N LYS A 139 3.19 -10.08 7.10
CA LYS A 139 3.53 -11.51 7.01
C LYS A 139 4.62 -11.70 5.95
N SER A 140 5.64 -12.48 6.25
CA SER A 140 6.68 -12.82 5.26
C SER A 140 6.05 -13.52 4.06
N ILE A 141 6.27 -12.96 2.87
CA ILE A 141 5.86 -13.57 1.61
C ILE A 141 7.04 -14.39 1.10
N ASN A 142 6.85 -15.69 0.95
CA ASN A 142 7.86 -16.54 0.35
C ASN A 142 7.75 -16.45 -1.17
N ILE A 143 8.60 -15.62 -1.77
CA ILE A 143 8.63 -15.38 -3.22
C ILE A 143 9.05 -16.61 -4.04
N PHE A 144 9.59 -17.65 -3.39
CA PHE A 144 10.02 -18.90 -4.02
C PHE A 144 9.00 -20.03 -3.84
N GLU A 145 8.01 -19.87 -2.97
CA GLU A 145 6.86 -20.77 -2.96
C GLU A 145 5.99 -20.46 -4.18
N ALA A 146 5.85 -21.45 -5.06
CA ALA A 146 4.97 -21.34 -6.21
C ALA A 146 3.56 -20.92 -5.75
N PRO A 147 2.84 -20.08 -6.52
CA PRO A 147 1.48 -19.72 -6.18
C PRO A 147 0.66 -21.00 -6.05
N ASN A 148 0.13 -21.26 -4.85
CA ASN A 148 -0.68 -22.43 -4.56
C ASN A 148 -1.77 -22.59 -5.62
N ALA A 149 -1.58 -23.62 -6.46
CA ALA A 149 -2.56 -24.31 -7.29
C ALA A 149 -3.85 -23.52 -7.65
N ILE A 150 -3.75 -22.48 -8.48
CA ILE A 150 -4.82 -22.23 -9.45
C ILE A 150 -4.43 -23.03 -10.69
N VAL A 151 -5.19 -24.11 -10.91
CA VAL A 151 -5.01 -25.12 -11.97
C VAL A 151 -4.86 -24.43 -13.34
N SER A 152 -3.63 -24.13 -13.72
CA SER A 152 -3.28 -23.90 -15.13
C SER A 152 -3.34 -25.26 -15.80
N LYS A 153 -4.37 -25.49 -16.61
CA LYS A 153 -4.45 -26.64 -17.52
C LYS A 153 -3.13 -26.71 -18.28
N LYS A 154 -2.33 -27.75 -18.00
CA LYS A 154 -1.11 -28.08 -18.74
C LYS A 154 -1.45 -28.03 -20.23
N HIS A 155 -0.95 -27.01 -20.91
CA HIS A 155 -0.96 -26.98 -22.37
C HIS A 155 -0.01 -28.09 -22.81
N ASN A 156 -0.58 -29.20 -23.28
CA ASN A 156 0.17 -30.39 -23.68
C ASN A 156 1.03 -30.02 -24.89
N ARG A 157 2.33 -29.75 -24.66
CA ARG A 157 3.32 -29.48 -25.72
C ARG A 157 3.78 -30.81 -26.35
N ASN A 158 2.81 -31.58 -26.85
CA ASN A 158 3.08 -32.69 -27.74
C ASN A 158 2.51 -32.33 -29.12
N LYS A 159 3.13 -31.33 -29.75
CA LYS A 159 3.06 -31.14 -31.20
C LYS A 159 4.49 -31.17 -31.70
N THR A 160 4.82 -32.33 -32.25
CA THR A 160 6.01 -32.64 -33.04
C THR A 160 6.23 -31.55 -34.08
N TRP A 161 7.33 -30.81 -33.99
CA TRP A 161 7.81 -29.97 -35.08
C TRP A 161 8.52 -30.88 -36.07
N GLY A 162 7.79 -31.30 -37.10
CA GLY A 162 8.35 -31.94 -38.28
C GLY A 162 9.27 -30.96 -39.01
N TRP A 163 10.51 -31.38 -39.20
CA TRP A 163 11.49 -30.72 -40.04
C TRP A 163 10.98 -30.71 -41.49
N TRP A 164 10.93 -29.52 -42.11
CA TRP A 164 10.81 -29.39 -43.56
C TRP A 164 12.14 -28.85 -44.11
N PRO A 165 12.84 -29.58 -44.99
CA PRO A 165 14.01 -29.07 -45.70
C PRO A 165 13.59 -28.17 -46.85
N TRP A 166 14.30 -27.05 -47.00
CA TRP A 166 14.25 -26.13 -48.13
C TRP A 166 14.84 -26.81 -49.37
N GLU A 167 14.04 -27.01 -50.41
CA GLU A 167 14.51 -27.27 -51.78
C GLU A 167 14.30 -26.04 -52.66
N ARG A 168 15.42 -25.65 -53.28
CA ARG A 168 15.67 -24.65 -54.35
C ARG A 168 15.67 -23.16 -53.99
#